data_AF-A0A0K1JLV6-F1
#
_entry.id   AF-A0A0K1JLV6-F1
#
_cell.length_a   1.000
_cell.length_b   1.000
_cell.length_c   1.000
_cell.angle_alpha   90.00
_cell.angle_beta   90.00
_cell.angle_gamma   90.00
#
_symmetry.space_group_name_H-M   'P 1'
#
loop_
_entity.id
_entity.type
_entity.pdbx_description
1 polymer ?
#
loop_
_entity_poly.entity_id
_entity_poly.type
_entity_poly.pdbx_seq_one_letter_code
_entity_poly.pdbx_strand_id
1 'polypeptide(L)'
;MMLIDDSIVRLRVTGQGEEIAAVVVVDRQTTNLARSYIRGARETSMPVQFRDRRRALKPTLRQLRILHLMTYGMTDEKIASELKITSRTVRSAVADLYTMFEVQSRFELGIAYRRWMDGH
;
A
#
# COMPACT_ATOMS: atom_id res chain seq x y z
N MET A 1 4.80 19.79 -12.03
CA MET A 1 4.79 19.29 -13.42
C MET A 1 4.82 17.77 -13.39
N MET A 2 4.02 17.10 -14.22
CA MET A 2 4.03 15.64 -14.36
C MET A 2 4.25 15.28 -15.83
N LEU A 3 5.12 14.31 -16.10
CA LEU A 3 5.30 13.71 -17.41
C LEU A 3 4.70 12.29 -17.37
N ILE A 4 3.78 12.00 -18.28
CA ILE A 4 3.05 10.73 -18.39
C ILE A 4 3.44 10.08 -19.70
N ASP A 5 3.80 8.79 -19.64
CA ASP A 5 4.15 7.95 -20.80
C ASP A 5 5.12 8.61 -21.79
N ASP A 6 6.02 9.44 -21.26
CA ASP A 6 7.08 10.15 -22.00
C ASP A 6 6.62 11.01 -23.20
N SER A 7 5.32 11.31 -23.25
CA SER A 7 4.64 11.93 -24.39
C SER A 7 3.67 13.05 -23.98
N ILE A 8 3.17 13.04 -22.74
CA ILE A 8 2.18 14.00 -22.24
C ILE A 8 2.74 14.74 -21.03
N VAL A 9 2.75 16.08 -21.09
CA VAL A 9 3.13 16.95 -19.98
C VAL A 9 1.88 17.58 -19.37
N ARG A 10 1.69 17.41 -18.05
CA ARG A 10 0.68 18.11 -17.27
C ARG A 10 1.33 19.16 -16.37
N LEU A 11 1.00 20.42 -16.62
CA LEU A 11 1.38 21.55 -15.81
C LEU A 11 0.19 21.97 -14.95
N ARG A 12 0.38 22.01 -13.63
CA ARG A 12 -0.60 22.62 -12.74
C ARG A 12 -0.41 24.13 -12.82
N VAL A 13 -1.47 24.86 -13.11
CA VAL A 13 -1.47 26.32 -13.16
C VAL A 13 -2.41 26.80 -12.07
N THR A 14 -1.92 27.69 -11.20
CA THR A 14 -2.75 28.34 -10.19
C THR A 14 -3.24 29.65 -10.79
N GLY A 15 -4.57 29.81 -10.91
CA GLY A 15 -5.18 31.05 -11.39
C GLY A 15 -5.13 32.18 -10.36
N GLN A 16 -5.44 33.41 -10.78
CA GLN A 16 -5.72 34.51 -9.85
C GLN A 16 -7.14 34.33 -9.29
N GLY A 17 -7.25 33.54 -8.23
CA GLY A 17 -8.49 33.00 -7.69
C GLY A 17 -8.28 31.50 -7.48
N GLU A 18 -8.80 30.93 -6.40
CA GLU A 18 -8.51 29.56 -5.89
C GLU A 18 -8.80 28.39 -6.87
N GLU A 19 -9.06 28.67 -8.14
CA GLU A 19 -9.30 27.69 -9.18
C GLU A 19 -7.99 27.03 -9.63
N ILE A 20 -7.93 25.71 -9.39
CA ILE A 20 -6.81 24.87 -9.80
C ILE A 20 -7.05 24.45 -11.24
N ALA A 21 -6.34 25.08 -12.19
CA ALA A 21 -6.34 24.68 -13.59
C ALA A 21 -5.15 23.78 -13.92
N ALA A 22 -5.26 23.03 -15.02
CA ALA A 22 -4.14 22.27 -15.55
C ALA A 22 -4.02 22.50 -17.07
N VAL A 23 -2.80 22.74 -17.52
CA VAL A 23 -2.46 22.77 -18.95
C VAL A 23 -1.88 21.41 -19.30
N VAL A 24 -2.46 20.79 -20.32
CA VAL A 24 -1.99 19.51 -20.88
C VAL A 24 -1.33 19.80 -22.22
N VAL A 25 -0.09 19.37 -22.37
CA VAL A 25 0.70 19.57 -23.58
C VAL A 25 1.16 18.22 -24.12
N VAL A 26 0.93 18.00 -25.41
CA VAL A 26 1.32 16.77 -26.14
C VAL A 26 2.36 17.08 -27.23
N ASP A 27 2.72 18.34 -27.39
CA ASP A 27 3.72 18.79 -28.36
C ASP A 27 5.13 18.23 -28.04
N ARG A 28 5.80 17.76 -29.09
CA ARG A 28 7.11 17.08 -29.00
C ARG A 28 8.20 17.99 -28.43
N GLN A 29 8.22 19.27 -28.77
CA GLN A 29 9.25 20.19 -28.28
C GLN A 29 9.10 20.42 -26.78
N THR A 30 7.87 20.64 -26.34
CA THR A 30 7.55 20.86 -24.92
C THR A 30 7.80 19.60 -24.09
N THR A 31 7.46 18.43 -24.61
CA THR A 31 7.72 17.14 -23.94
C THR A 31 9.23 16.88 -23.80
N ASN A 32 10.04 17.20 -24.83
CA ASN A 32 11.50 17.10 -24.74
C ASN A 32 12.09 18.05 -23.69
N LEU A 33 11.57 19.28 -23.61
CA LEU A 33 12.00 20.24 -22.59
C LEU A 33 11.67 19.74 -21.17
N ALA A 34 10.44 19.26 -20.96
CA ALA A 34 10.02 18.68 -19.69
C ALA A 34 10.89 17.48 -19.29
N ARG A 35 11.26 16.63 -20.27
CA ARG A 35 12.18 15.51 -20.06
C ARG A 35 13.56 15.98 -19.60
N SER A 36 14.12 17.00 -20.26
CA SER A 36 15.41 17.57 -19.90
C SER A 36 15.39 18.16 -18.50
N TYR A 37 14.32 18.89 -18.15
CA TYR A 37 14.15 19.46 -16.83
C TYR A 37 14.06 18.37 -15.74
N ILE A 38 13.23 17.34 -15.94
CA ILE A 38 13.10 16.22 -14.98
C ILE A 38 14.44 15.49 -14.81
N ARG A 39 15.21 15.32 -15.88
CA ARG A 39 16.54 14.69 -15.80
C ARG A 39 17.50 15.52 -14.95
N GLY A 40 17.62 16.81 -15.23
CA GLY A 40 18.47 17.70 -14.43
C GLY A 40 18.04 17.73 -12.96
N ALA A 41 16.73 17.81 -12.70
CA ALA A 41 16.21 17.76 -11.34
C ALA A 41 16.54 16.42 -10.64
N ARG A 42 16.51 15.29 -11.35
CA ARG A 42 16.90 13.98 -10.80
C ARG A 42 18.39 13.92 -10.45
N GLU A 43 19.26 14.49 -11.28
CA GLU A 43 20.72 14.51 -11.04
C GLU A 43 21.08 15.26 -9.76
N THR A 44 20.31 16.28 -9.39
CA THR A 44 20.49 17.05 -8.16
C THR A 44 19.62 16.56 -6.99
N SER A 45 18.83 15.50 -7.19
CA SER A 45 17.92 14.98 -6.17
C SER A 45 18.48 13.75 -5.47
N MET A 46 18.15 13.60 -4.19
CA MET A 46 18.33 12.32 -3.50
C MET A 46 17.12 11.40 -3.78
N PRO A 47 17.34 10.10 -4.05
CA PRO A 47 16.24 9.15 -4.15
C PRO A 47 15.52 9.08 -2.80
N VAL A 48 14.23 9.38 -2.78
CA VAL A 48 13.39 9.09 -1.62
C VAL A 48 13.30 7.58 -1.51
N GLN A 49 13.83 7.02 -0.42
CA GLN A 49 13.55 5.63 -0.08
C GLN A 49 12.08 5.54 0.32
N PHE A 50 11.21 5.28 -0.65
CA PHE A 50 9.90 4.75 -0.34
C PHE A 50 10.17 3.44 0.40
N ARG A 51 9.80 3.36 1.68
CA ARG A 51 9.59 2.05 2.30
C ARG A 51 8.63 1.35 1.37
N ASP A 52 9.11 0.28 0.73
CA ASP A 52 8.25 -0.51 -0.13
C ASP A 52 7.10 -1.00 0.74
N ARG A 53 5.93 -0.36 0.62
CA ARG A 53 4.72 -0.77 1.32
C ARG A 53 4.30 -2.17 0.86
N ARG A 54 4.90 -2.68 -0.23
CA ARG A 54 4.80 -4.07 -0.69
C ARG A 54 5.90 -4.95 -0.12
N ARG A 55 6.42 -4.66 1.08
CA ARG A 55 7.19 -5.65 1.81
C ARG A 55 6.33 -6.91 1.88
N ALA A 56 6.74 -7.95 1.15
CA ALA A 56 5.95 -9.17 1.02
C ALA A 56 5.59 -9.64 2.44
N LEU A 57 4.28 -9.65 2.74
CA LEU A 57 3.81 -10.14 4.02
C LEU A 57 4.23 -11.61 4.11
N LYS A 58 4.94 -11.97 5.18
CA LYS A 58 5.38 -13.35 5.43
C LYS A 58 4.77 -13.88 6.73
N PRO A 59 3.44 -14.07 6.80
CA PRO A 59 2.84 -14.74 7.94
C PRO A 59 3.35 -16.19 8.02
N THR A 60 3.58 -16.66 9.24
CA THR A 60 3.89 -18.08 9.48
C THR A 60 2.71 -18.97 9.13
N LEU A 61 2.94 -20.27 8.90
CA LEU A 61 1.86 -21.25 8.66
C LEU A 61 0.77 -21.22 9.74
N ARG A 62 1.17 -21.02 10.99
CA ARG A 62 0.24 -20.89 12.12
C ARG A 62 -0.58 -19.60 12.06
N GLN A 63 0.05 -18.47 11.73
CA GLN A 63 -0.66 -17.20 11.53
C GLN A 63 -1.63 -17.28 10.35
N LEU A 64 -1.25 -17.94 9.25
CA LEU A 64 -2.17 -18.20 8.13
C LEU A 64 -3.36 -19.05 8.56
N ARG A 65 -3.13 -20.09 9.38
CA ARG A 65 -4.21 -20.93 9.91
C ARG A 65 -5.16 -20.12 10.79
N ILE A 66 -4.63 -19.24 11.65
CA ILE A 66 -5.42 -18.34 12.48
C ILE A 66 -6.24 -17.38 11.60
N LEU A 67 -5.61 -16.70 10.64
CA LEU A 67 -6.29 -15.81 9.69
C LEU A 67 -7.43 -16.52 8.95
N HIS A 68 -7.18 -17.73 8.48
CA HIS A 68 -8.19 -18.54 7.81
C HIS A 68 -9.36 -18.90 8.75
N LEU A 69 -9.12 -19.26 10.01
CA LEU A 69 -10.21 -19.51 10.95
C LEU A 69 -10.97 -18.23 11.33
N MET A 70 -10.30 -17.08 11.34
CA MET A 70 -10.93 -15.78 11.57
C MET A 70 -11.90 -15.40 10.46
N THR A 71 -11.65 -15.78 9.19
CA THR A 71 -12.59 -15.47 8.10
C THR A 71 -13.91 -16.23 8.23
N TYR A 72 -13.95 -17.34 8.97
CA TYR A 72 -15.19 -18.04 9.35
C TYR A 72 -15.88 -17.44 10.58
N GLY A 73 -15.41 -16.30 11.10
CA GLY A 73 -16.01 -15.63 12.25
C GLY A 73 -15.75 -16.33 13.59
N MET A 74 -14.76 -17.24 13.67
CA MET A 74 -14.43 -17.90 14.93
C MET A 74 -13.82 -16.91 15.93
N THR A 75 -14.12 -17.11 17.23
CA THR A 75 -13.50 -16.37 18.34
C THR A 75 -12.11 -16.92 18.67
N ASP A 76 -11.31 -16.17 19.41
CA ASP A 76 -9.95 -16.58 19.77
C ASP A 76 -9.94 -17.85 20.62
N GLU A 77 -10.96 -18.05 21.46
CA GLU A 77 -11.14 -19.25 22.28
C GLU A 77 -11.44 -20.48 21.42
N LYS A 78 -12.27 -20.32 20.38
CA LYS A 78 -12.60 -21.41 19.46
C LYS A 78 -11.41 -21.76 18.56
N ILE A 79 -10.69 -20.73 18.08
CA ILE A 79 -9.43 -20.91 17.34
C ILE A 79 -8.39 -21.62 18.21
N ALA A 80 -8.26 -21.22 19.47
CA ALA A 80 -7.34 -21.84 20.42
C ALA A 80 -7.65 -23.33 20.61
N SER A 81 -8.94 -23.66 20.79
CA SER A 81 -9.39 -25.06 20.88
C SER A 81 -9.05 -25.87 19.63
N GLU A 82 -9.33 -25.32 18.44
CA GLU A 82 -9.08 -26.04 17.19
C GLU A 82 -7.60 -26.25 16.89
N LEU A 83 -6.78 -25.25 17.24
CA LEU A 83 -5.33 -25.33 17.04
C LEU A 83 -4.60 -26.00 18.21
N LYS A 84 -5.32 -26.45 19.25
CA LYS A 84 -4.77 -27.04 20.48
C LYS A 84 -3.69 -26.15 21.13
N ILE A 85 -3.95 -24.85 21.19
CA ILE A 85 -3.08 -23.84 21.83
C ILE A 85 -3.88 -23.00 22.82
N THR A 86 -3.21 -22.09 23.54
CA THR A 86 -3.91 -21.19 24.47
C THR A 86 -4.51 -19.98 23.76
N SER A 87 -5.60 -19.43 24.30
CA SER A 87 -6.19 -18.16 23.81
C SER A 87 -5.19 -16.99 23.90
N ARG A 88 -4.29 -17.00 24.89
CA ARG A 88 -3.18 -16.04 24.99
C ARG A 88 -2.25 -16.12 23.77
N THR A 89 -1.92 -17.32 23.32
CA THR A 89 -1.09 -17.53 22.12
C THR A 89 -1.79 -17.01 20.86
N VAL A 90 -3.11 -17.23 20.73
CA VAL A 90 -3.90 -16.70 19.62
C VAL A 90 -3.88 -15.17 19.64
N ARG A 91 -4.17 -14.54 20.78
CA ARG A 91 -4.15 -13.07 20.91
C ARG A 91 -2.78 -12.47 20.58
N SER A 92 -1.70 -13.11 21.03
CA SER A 92 -0.34 -12.68 20.67
C SER A 92 -0.12 -12.74 19.16
N ALA A 93 -0.50 -13.85 18.52
CA ALA A 93 -0.36 -13.99 17.07
C ALA A 93 -1.23 -12.99 16.29
N VAL A 94 -2.43 -12.67 16.78
CA VAL A 94 -3.31 -11.65 16.20
C VAL A 94 -2.72 -10.25 16.35
N ALA A 95 -2.10 -9.92 17.48
CA ALA A 95 -1.42 -8.65 17.66
C ALA A 95 -0.21 -8.48 16.70
N ASP A 96 0.56 -9.55 16.50
CA ASP A 96 1.64 -9.57 15.51
C ASP A 96 1.09 -9.36 14.09
N LEU A 97 -0.08 -9.96 13.79
CA LEU A 97 -0.77 -9.80 12.52
C LEU A 97 -1.31 -8.37 12.32
N TYR A 98 -1.83 -7.71 13.34
CA TYR A 98 -2.21 -6.29 13.26
C TYR A 98 -1.03 -5.41 12.89
N THR A 99 0.12 -5.65 13.51
CA THR A 99 1.35 -4.93 13.20
C THR A 99 1.83 -5.24 11.77
N MET A 100 1.75 -6.50 11.35
CA MET A 100 2.20 -6.94 10.03
C MET A 100 1.33 -6.38 8.89
N PHE A 101 0.01 -6.34 9.08
CA PHE A 101 -0.95 -5.82 8.10
C PHE A 101 -1.22 -4.32 8.24
N GLU A 102 -0.59 -3.64 9.22
CA GLU A 102 -0.78 -2.21 9.52
C GLU A 102 -2.26 -1.84 9.78
N VAL A 103 -2.97 -2.68 10.54
CA VAL A 103 -4.39 -2.50 10.89
C VAL A 103 -4.59 -2.41 12.40
N GLN A 104 -5.75 -1.89 12.83
CA GLN A 104 -6.04 -1.66 14.25
C GLN A 104 -7.22 -2.49 14.76
N SER A 105 -7.99 -3.12 13.87
CA SER A 105 -9.15 -3.92 14.26
C SER A 105 -9.18 -5.31 13.64
N ARG A 106 -9.92 -6.22 14.29
CA ARG A 106 -10.16 -7.59 13.81
C ARG A 106 -10.83 -7.58 12.43
N PHE A 107 -11.76 -6.66 12.22
CA PHE A 107 -12.50 -6.53 10.99
C PHE A 107 -11.59 -6.05 9.84
N GLU A 108 -10.79 -5.02 10.08
CA GLU A 108 -9.79 -4.54 9.12
C GLU A 108 -8.80 -5.65 8.75
N LEU A 109 -8.34 -6.44 9.72
CA LEU A 109 -7.45 -7.57 9.46
C LEU A 109 -8.08 -8.61 8.52
N GLY A 110 -9.37 -8.92 8.71
CA GLY A 110 -10.11 -9.82 7.82
C GLY A 110 -10.20 -9.29 6.38
N ILE A 111 -10.50 -8.00 6.20
CA ILE A 111 -10.54 -7.36 4.88
C ILE A 111 -9.14 -7.34 4.23
N ALA A 112 -8.12 -6.96 5.00
CA ALA A 112 -6.75 -6.87 4.52
C ALA A 112 -6.22 -8.24 4.08
N TYR A 113 -6.52 -9.30 4.85
CA TYR A 113 -6.18 -10.67 4.48
C TYR A 113 -6.86 -11.12 3.19
N ARG A 114 -8.16 -10.83 3.01
CA ARG A 114 -8.88 -11.16 1.77
C ARG A 114 -8.27 -10.47 0.55
N ARG A 115 -8.00 -9.16 0.65
CA ARG A 115 -7.32 -8.39 -0.41
C ARG A 115 -5.93 -8.93 -0.72
N TRP A 116 -5.21 -9.39 0.31
CA TRP A 116 -3.89 -9.99 0.14
C TRP A 116 -3.97 -11.33 -0.61
N MET A 117 -4.96 -12.18 -0.30
CA MET A 117 -5.19 -13.43 -1.05
C MET A 117 -5.63 -13.20 -2.49
N ASP A 118 -6.46 -12.19 -2.75
CA ASP A 118 -6.97 -11.90 -4.11
C ASP A 118 -5.89 -11.30 -5.04
N GLY A 119 -4.79 -10.79 -4.47
CA GLY A 119 -3.68 -10.16 -5.20
C GLY A 119 -2.40 -10.97 -5.29
N HIS A 120 -2.40 -12.24 -4.85
CA HIS A 120 -1.27 -13.18 -4.95
C HIS A 120 -1.63 -14.39 -5.83
#